data_AF-C7ZBK9-F1
#
_entry.id   AF-C7ZBK9-F1
#
_cell.length_a   1.000
_cell.length_b   1.000
_cell.length_c   1.000
_cell.angle_alpha   90.00
_cell.angle_beta   90.00
_cell.angle_gamma   90.00
#
_symmetry.space_group_name_H-M   'P 1'
#
loop_
_entity.id
_entity.type
_entity.pdbx_description
1 polymer ?
#
loop_
_entity_poly.entity_id
_entity_poly.type
_entity_poly.pdbx_seq_one_letter_code
_entity_poly.pdbx_strand_id
1 'polypeptide(L)' 'WEDHILTIDGCDEDDTGTLVVYITWCGGQKTKHTASVLYRKCPQKVLQPQLVLISIPSQF' A
#
# COMPACT_ATOMS: atom_id res chain seq x y z
N TRP A 1 -2.61 5.58 -9.84
CA TRP A 1 -2.91 4.14 -9.69
C TRP A 1 -4.35 3.88 -9.24
N GLU A 2 -5.16 4.92 -9.06
CA GLU A 2 -6.43 4.83 -8.32
C GLU A 2 -7.51 4.01 -9.02
N ASP A 3 -7.61 4.12 -10.35
CA ASP A 3 -8.55 3.34 -11.16
C ASP A 3 -8.00 1.97 -11.59
N HIS A 4 -6.69 1.77 -11.46
CA HIS A 4 -6.00 0.56 -11.93
C HIS A 4 -5.70 -0.42 -10.81
N ILE A 5 -5.65 0.03 -9.56
CA ILE A 5 -5.51 -0.83 -8.40
C ILE A 5 -6.88 -1.41 -8.08
N LEU A 6 -6.95 -2.74 -8.10
CA LEU A 6 -8.13 -3.47 -7.67
C LEU A 6 -8.19 -3.48 -6.14
N THR A 7 -7.14 -4.01 -5.50
CA THR A 7 -7.05 -4.17 -4.06
C THR A 7 -5.60 -4.08 -3.58
N ILE A 8 -5.42 -3.68 -2.33
CA ILE A 8 -4.16 -3.79 -1.61
C ILE A 8 -4.28 -5.05 -0.74
N ASP A 9 -3.48 -6.06 -1.05
CA ASP A 9 -3.52 -7.37 -0.37
C ASP A 9 -2.92 -7.31 1.03
N GLY A 10 -1.97 -6.40 1.26
CA GLY A 10 -1.33 -6.20 2.56
C GLY A 10 -0.04 -5.41 2.50
N CYS A 11 0.58 -5.19 3.66
CA CYS A 11 1.91 -4.63 3.78
C CYS A 11 2.81 -5.55 4.61
N ASP A 12 4.09 -5.52 4.33
CA ASP A 12 5.13 -6.33 4.94
C ASP A 12 6.38 -5.47 5.08
N GLU A 13 7.24 -5.82 6.02
CA GLU A 13 8.45 -5.04 6.30
C GLU A 13 9.65 -5.86 5.84
N ASP A 14 10.38 -5.35 4.87
CA ASP A 14 11.58 -6.01 4.34
C ASP A 14 12.67 -6.08 5.41
N ASP A 15 13.68 -6.95 5.22
CA ASP A 15 14.83 -7.11 6.13
C ASP A 15 15.59 -5.80 6.42
N THR A 16 15.37 -4.78 5.59
CA THR A 16 15.92 -3.43 5.73
C THR A 16 15.08 -2.47 6.59
N GLY A 17 13.93 -2.91 7.11
CA GLY A 17 12.95 -2.07 7.81
C GLY A 17 12.10 -1.21 6.87
N THR A 18 12.03 -1.57 5.58
CA THR A 18 11.26 -0.83 4.59
C THR A 18 9.87 -1.44 4.41
N LEU A 19 8.82 -0.64 4.60
CA LEU A 19 7.44 -1.09 4.40
C LEU A 19 7.14 -1.29 2.90
N VAL A 20 6.93 -2.54 2.50
CA VAL A 20 6.56 -2.99 1.17
C VAL A 20 5.07 -3.36 1.16
N VAL A 21 4.34 -2.86 0.18
CA VAL A 21 2.91 -3.08 0.01
C VAL A 21 2.68 -3.98 -1.20
N TYR A 22 1.84 -4.99 -1.02
CA TYR A 22 1.39 -5.89 -2.07
C TYR A 22 0.08 -5.37 -2.67
N ILE A 23 0.08 -5.21 -3.97
CA ILE A 23 -1.02 -4.60 -4.71
C ILE A 23 -1.45 -5.57 -5.81
N THR A 24 -2.76 -5.81 -5.90
CA THR A 24 -3.40 -6.46 -7.04
C THR A 24 -3.98 -5.40 -7.97
N TRP A 25 -3.59 -5.46 -9.23
CA TRP A 25 -4.07 -4.60 -10.31
C TRP A 25 -5.37 -5.14 -10.92
N CYS A 26 -6.14 -4.23 -11.51
CA CYS A 26 -7.25 -4.56 -12.39
C CYS A 26 -6.69 -5.38 -13.58
N GLY A 27 -7.10 -6.64 -13.69
CA GLY A 27 -6.50 -7.63 -14.58
C GLY A 27 -5.77 -8.76 -13.86
N GLY A 28 -5.69 -8.74 -12.52
CA GLY A 28 -5.18 -9.85 -11.70
C GLY A 28 -3.66 -9.91 -11.58
N GLN A 29 -2.93 -8.96 -12.18
CA GLN A 29 -1.49 -8.84 -11.97
C GLN A 29 -1.22 -8.41 -10.51
N LYS A 30 -0.18 -8.96 -9.88
CA LYS A 30 0.26 -8.57 -8.54
C LYS A 30 1.66 -7.97 -8.59
N THR A 31 1.87 -6.88 -7.86
CA THR A 31 3.18 -6.24 -7.75
C THR A 31 3.45 -5.81 -6.32
N LYS A 32 4.74 -5.70 -5.96
CA LYS A 32 5.19 -5.17 -4.68
C LYS A 32 5.83 -3.80 -4.86
N HIS A 33 5.44 -2.85 -4.02
CA HIS A 33 5.96 -1.49 -4.06
C HIS A 33 6.12 -0.93 -2.65
N THR A 34 7.12 -0.09 -2.41
CA THR A 34 7.29 0.60 -1.13
C THR A 34 6.08 1.48 -0.82
N ALA A 35 5.69 1.56 0.45
CA ALA A 35 4.54 2.38 0.88
C ALA A 35 4.65 3.84 0.44
N SER A 36 5.85 4.41 0.39
CA SER A 36 6.11 5.78 -0.09
C SER A 36 5.63 6.02 -1.54
N VAL A 37 5.63 5.00 -2.38
CA VAL A 37 5.15 5.09 -3.77
C VAL A 37 3.62 5.15 -3.79
N LEU A 38 2.96 4.41 -2.91
CA LEU A 38 1.50 4.40 -2.76
C LEU A 38 0.99 5.79 -2.40
N TYR A 39 1.64 6.44 -1.42
CA TYR A 39 1.35 7.81 -1.01
C TYR A 39 1.44 8.82 -2.15
N ARG A 40 2.41 8.66 -3.06
CA ARG A 40 2.62 9.59 -4.19
C ARG A 40 1.72 9.30 -5.39
N LYS A 41 1.38 8.03 -5.64
CA LYS A 41 0.71 7.58 -6.88
C LYS A 41 -0.81 7.43 -6.75
N CYS A 42 -1.33 7.32 -5.54
CA CYS A 42 -2.75 7.15 -5.26
C CYS A 42 -3.13 7.69 -3.87
N PRO A 43 -3.05 9.01 -3.64
CA PRO A 43 -3.33 9.59 -2.35
C PRO A 43 -4.79 9.41 -1.89
N GLN A 44 -5.78 9.33 -2.79
CA GLN A 44 -7.19 9.12 -2.45
C GLN A 44 -7.46 7.71 -1.92
N LYS A 45 -6.78 6.68 -2.47
CA LYS A 45 -6.88 5.30 -1.94
C LYS A 45 -6.25 5.17 -0.57
N VAL A 46 -5.19 5.94 -0.30
CA VAL A 46 -4.48 5.94 0.99
C VAL A 46 -5.21 6.76 2.05
N LEU A 47 -5.95 7.80 1.67
CA LEU A 47 -6.78 8.59 2.59
C LEU A 47 -7.95 7.80 3.19
N GLN A 48 -8.24 6.61 2.69
CA GLN A 48 -9.29 5.77 3.26
C GLN A 48 -8.87 5.29 4.65
N PRO A 49 -9.75 5.39 5.67
CA PRO A 49 -9.38 5.13 7.07
C PRO A 49 -8.81 3.72 7.32
N GLN A 50 -9.12 2.75 6.46
CA GLN A 50 -8.58 1.39 6.53
C GLN A 50 -7.07 1.32 6.25
N LEU A 51 -6.52 2.19 5.39
CA LEU A 51 -5.09 2.24 5.07
C LEU A 51 -4.26 3.12 6.01
N VAL A 52 -4.92 4.07 6.67
CA VAL A 52 -4.27 4.94 7.67
C VAL A 52 -3.80 4.13 8.88
N LEU A 53 -4.52 3.07 9.27
CA LEU A 53 -4.14 2.20 10.38
C LEU A 53 -2.88 1.36 10.12
N ILE A 54 -2.58 1.04 8.86
CA ILE A 54 -1.40 0.22 8.47
C ILE A 54 -0.13 1.05 8.32
N SER A 55 -0.25 2.39 8.24
CA SER A 55 0.89 3.30 8.17
C SER A 55 1.21 4.01 9.47
N ILE A 56 0.46 3.72 10.54
CA ILE A 56 0.87 4.08 11.88
C ILE A 56 1.64 2.86 12.40
N PRO A 57 2.99 2.80 12.30
CA PRO A 57 3.71 1.90 13.17
C PRO A 57 3.30 2.27 14.59
N SER A 58 2.91 1.27 15.38
CA SER A 58 2.58 1.39 16.80
C SER A 58 3.36 2.55 17.45
N GLN A 59 2.64 3.65 17.66
CA GLN A 59 2.94 4.68 18.64
C GLN A 59 1.74 4.68 19.58
N PHE A 60 1.48 3.52 20.18
CA PHE A 60 0.90 3.31 21.51
C PHE A 60 1.01 1.82 21.85
#